data_AF-A0A812MVU4-F1
#
_entry.id   AF-A0A812MVU4-F1
#
_cell.length_a   1.000
_cell.length_b   1.000
_cell.length_c   1.000
_cell.angle_alpha   90.00
_cell.angle_beta   90.00
_cell.angle_gamma   90.00
#
_symmetry.space_group_name_H-M   'P 1'
#
loop_
_entity.id
_entity.type
_entity.pdbx_description
1 polymer ?
#
loop_
_entity_poly.entity_id
_entity_poly.type
_entity_poly.pdbx_seq_one_letter_code
_entity_poly.pdbx_strand_id
1 'polypeptide(L)' 'MAYNVSDSFQVMMQCIEDPLFTETLRRFEREHCREFEEQEENKLSYTIIHQHYIQLIEMWIEGRMAQVIEGFSNRTAL' A
#
# COMPACT_ATOMS: atom_id res chain seq x y z
N MET A 1 -24.78 12.23 5.75
CA MET A 1 -24.60 11.61 4.43
C MET A 1 -24.46 10.12 4.60
N ALA A 2 -25.33 9.31 4.00
CA ALA A 2 -25.08 7.87 3.88
C ALA A 2 -24.04 7.69 2.77
N TYR A 3 -22.84 7.25 3.11
CA TYR A 3 -21.82 6.91 2.14
C TYR A 3 -22.30 5.70 1.32
N ASN A 4 -22.27 5.80 0.00
CA ASN A 4 -22.53 4.65 -0.85
C ASN A 4 -21.26 3.81 -0.89
N VAL A 5 -21.34 2.54 -0.50
CA VAL A 5 -20.21 1.58 -0.53
C VAL A 5 -19.55 1.56 -1.91
N SER A 6 -20.32 1.77 -2.98
CA SER A 6 -19.85 1.92 -4.35
C SER A 6 -18.77 2.99 -4.51
N ASP A 7 -18.87 4.11 -3.80
CA ASP A 7 -17.94 5.25 -3.94
C ASP A 7 -16.57 4.90 -3.33
N SER A 8 -16.57 4.15 -2.22
CA SER A 8 -15.31 3.72 -1.57
C SER A 8 -14.51 2.73 -2.41
N PHE A 9 -15.16 1.80 -3.10
CA PHE A 9 -14.48 0.88 -4.02
C PHE A 9 -13.92 1.61 -5.24
N GLN A 10 -14.67 2.60 -5.76
CA GLN A 10 -14.20 3.40 -6.88
C GLN A 10 -12.96 4.23 -6.51
N VAL A 11 -12.93 4.82 -5.31
CA VAL A 11 -11.75 5.53 -4.82
C VAL A 11 -10.56 4.59 -4.65
N MET A 12 -10.76 3.37 -4.11
CA MET A 12 -9.68 2.37 -4.00
C MET A 12 -9.11 2.03 -5.39
N MET A 13 -9.98 1.81 -6.36
CA MET A 13 -9.59 1.47 -7.72
C MET A 13 -8.75 2.58 -8.35
N GLN A 14 -9.17 3.84 -8.18
CA GLN A 14 -8.38 5.00 -8.60
C GLN A 14 -7.03 5.11 -7.89
N CYS A 15 -6.93 4.71 -6.62
CA CYS A 15 -5.66 4.71 -5.89
C CYS A 15 -4.65 3.71 -6.49
N ILE A 16 -5.14 2.53 -6.88
CA ILE A 16 -4.31 1.45 -7.44
C ILE A 16 -3.93 1.77 -8.89
N GLU A 17 -4.82 2.40 -9.65
CA GLU A 17 -4.58 2.83 -11.03
C GLU A 17 -3.73 4.11 -11.12
N ASP A 18 -3.43 4.77 -9.99
CA ASP A 18 -2.61 5.98 -9.95
C ASP A 18 -1.18 5.70 -10.44
N PRO A 19 -0.70 6.36 -11.51
CA PRO A 19 0.67 6.18 -11.99
C PRO A 19 1.73 6.50 -10.92
N LEU A 20 1.44 7.44 -10.01
CA LEU A 20 2.34 7.77 -8.90
C LEU A 20 2.42 6.65 -7.86
N PHE A 21 1.33 5.91 -7.66
CA PHE A 21 1.35 4.71 -6.81
C PHE A 21 2.26 3.66 -7.43
N THR A 22 2.09 3.38 -8.73
CA THR A 22 2.93 2.45 -9.47
C THR A 22 4.41 2.85 -9.42
N GLU A 23 4.73 4.12 -9.62
CA GLU A 23 6.12 4.59 -9.54
C GLU A 23 6.69 4.47 -8.12
N THR A 24 5.86 4.72 -7.10
CA THR A 24 6.26 4.56 -5.70
C THR A 24 6.62 3.10 -5.38
N LEU A 25 5.79 2.15 -5.84
CA LEU A 25 6.08 0.71 -5.71
C LEU A 25 7.34 0.31 -6.47
N ARG A 26 7.53 0.81 -7.71
CA ARG A 26 8.75 0.55 -8.48
C ARG A 26 9.99 1.13 -7.83
N ARG A 27 9.89 2.29 -7.17
CA ARG A 27 11.02 2.85 -6.42
C ARG A 27 11.39 1.96 -5.26
N PHE A 28 10.39 1.53 -4.48
CA PHE A 28 10.59 0.59 -3.37
C PHE A 28 11.23 -0.72 -3.85
N GLU A 29 10.74 -1.28 -4.96
CA GLU A 29 11.32 -2.46 -5.59
C GLU A 29 12.79 -2.25 -5.94
N ARG A 30 13.15 -1.15 -6.61
CA ARG A 30 14.55 -0.85 -6.97
C ARG A 30 15.47 -0.71 -5.76
N GLU A 31 14.94 -0.21 -4.64
CA GLU A 31 15.69 -0.02 -3.39
C GLU A 31 15.93 -1.35 -2.66
N HIS A 32 15.00 -2.31 -2.76
CA HIS A 32 15.03 -3.55 -1.96
C HIS A 32 15.26 -4.84 -2.76
N CYS A 33 15.17 -4.83 -4.09
CA CYS A 33 15.25 -6.04 -4.92
C CYS A 33 16.57 -6.80 -4.77
N ARG A 34 17.68 -6.10 -4.45
CA ARG A 34 19.00 -6.71 -4.25
C ARG A 34 19.12 -7.52 -2.96
N GLU A 35 18.19 -7.34 -2.01
CA GLU A 35 18.18 -8.14 -0.79
C GLU A 35 17.65 -9.56 -1.03
N PHE A 36 16.82 -9.73 -2.07
CA PHE A 36 16.19 -11.00 -2.41
C PHE A 36 17.15 -11.89 -3.23
N GLU A 37 17.40 -13.08 -2.71
CA GLU A 37 18.25 -14.11 -3.31
C GLU A 37 17.40 -15.28 -3.80
N GLU A 38 17.82 -15.92 -4.90
CA GLU A 38 17.21 -17.14 -5.45
C GLU A 38 17.67 -18.39 -4.67
N GLN A 39 17.39 -18.41 -3.38
CA GLN A 39 17.65 -19.55 -2.49
C GLN A 39 16.34 -20.04 -1.87
N GLU A 40 16.33 -21.28 -1.38
CA GLU A 40 15.14 -21.89 -0.78
C GLU A 40 14.80 -21.29 0.60
N GLU A 41 15.79 -20.75 1.32
CA GLU A 41 15.63 -20.15 2.64
C GLU A 41 15.43 -18.63 2.57
N ASN A 42 14.42 -18.12 3.27
CA ASN A 42 14.15 -16.68 3.37
C ASN A 42 15.04 -16.01 4.44
N LYS A 43 15.58 -14.85 4.10
CA LYS A 43 16.29 -14.00 5.08
C LYS A 43 15.31 -13.35 6.05
N LEU A 44 15.74 -13.11 7.28
CA LEU A 44 14.98 -12.29 8.25
C LEU A 44 14.70 -10.87 7.74
N SER A 45 15.58 -10.33 6.89
CA SER A 45 15.37 -9.02 6.25
C SER A 45 14.11 -9.00 5.36
N TYR A 46 13.65 -10.13 4.83
CA TYR A 46 12.44 -10.18 4.02
C TYR A 46 11.21 -9.80 4.84
N THR A 47 11.15 -10.19 6.12
CA THR A 47 10.06 -9.80 7.03
C THR A 47 10.01 -8.28 7.20
N ILE A 48 11.17 -7.64 7.38
CA ILE A 48 11.26 -6.19 7.54
C ILE A 48 10.83 -5.48 6.25
N ILE A 49 11.35 -5.94 5.10
CA ILE A 49 10.98 -5.38 3.79
C ILE A 49 9.49 -5.57 3.52
N HIS A 50 8.92 -6.72 3.86
CA HIS A 50 7.49 -6.98 3.73
C HIS A 50 6.64 -6.06 4.61
N GLN A 51 7.04 -5.82 5.87
CA GLN A 51 6.35 -4.86 6.74
C GLN A 51 6.39 -3.44 6.17
N HIS A 52 7.53 -2.99 5.67
CA HIS A 52 7.64 -1.68 5.03
C HIS A 52 6.78 -1.59 3.76
N TYR A 53 6.72 -2.66 2.98
CA TYR A 53 5.87 -2.74 1.79
C TYR A 53 4.39 -2.61 2.13
N ILE A 54 3.92 -3.33 3.17
CA ILE A 54 2.53 -3.19 3.67
C ILE A 54 2.27 -1.75 4.10
N GLN A 55 3.13 -1.20 4.95
CA GLN A 55 2.97 0.16 5.48
C GLN A 55 2.90 1.20 4.35
N LEU A 56 3.75 1.07 3.34
CA LEU A 56 3.76 1.96 2.18
C LEU A 56 2.40 1.97 1.46
N ILE A 57 1.82 0.79 1.23
CA ILE A 57 0.52 0.63 0.57
C ILE A 57 -0.60 1.15 1.44
N GLU A 58 -0.62 0.75 2.72
CA GLU A 58 -1.66 1.17 3.67
C GLU A 58 -1.69 2.68 3.83
N MET A 59 -0.53 3.32 4.01
CA MET A 59 -0.42 4.77 4.10
C MET A 59 -0.92 5.48 2.83
N TRP A 60 -0.64 4.93 1.65
CA TRP A 60 -1.11 5.49 0.38
C TRP A 60 -2.64 5.43 0.28
N ILE A 61 -3.21 4.25 0.52
CA ILE A 61 -4.66 4.02 0.44
C ILE A 61 -5.39 4.85 1.51
N GLU A 62 -4.91 4.83 2.75
CA GLU A 62 -5.52 5.58 3.85
C GLU A 62 -5.49 7.09 3.60
N GLY A 63 -4.35 7.62 3.11
CA GLY A 63 -4.23 9.03 2.77
C GLY A 63 -5.21 9.46 1.68
N ARG A 64 -5.44 8.62 0.66
CA ARG A 64 -6.43 8.90 -0.40
C ARG A 64 -7.87 8.75 0.08
N MET A 65 -8.16 7.74 0.89
CA MET A 65 -9.49 7.53 1.45
C MET A 65 -9.90 8.64 2.39
N ALA A 66 -8.99 9.12 3.24
CA ALA A 66 -9.23 10.22 4.16
C ALA A 66 -9.53 11.55 3.45
N GLN A 67 -9.14 11.72 2.18
CA GLN A 67 -9.51 12.88 1.37
C GLN A 67 -10.96 12.85 0.89
N VAL A 68 -11.55 11.66 0.77
CA VAL A 68 -12.91 11.47 0.20
C VAL A 68 -13.93 11.14 1.29
N ILE A 69 -13.51 10.43 2.33
CA ILE A 69 -14.37 9.95 3.42
C ILE A 69 -13.94 10.64 4.71
N GLU A 70 -14.80 11.53 5.21
CA GLU A 70 -14.56 12.21 6.49
C GLU A 70 -14.53 11.20 7.64
N GLY A 71 -13.46 11.23 8.44
CA GLY A 71 -13.28 10.31 9.57
C GLY A 71 -12.83 8.89 9.18
N PHE A 72 -12.36 8.69 7.94
CA PHE A 72 -11.75 7.42 7.54
C PHE A 72 -10.51 7.11 8.39
N SER A 73 -10.44 5.88 8.89
CA SER A 73 -9.28 5.34 9.59
C SER A 73 -9.21 3.85 9.32
N ASN A 74 -8.04 3.38 8.88
CA ASN A 74 -7.78 1.97 8.71
C ASN A 74 -7.41 1.37 10.08
N ARG A 75 -8.42 1.07 10.89
CA ARG A 75 -8.27 0.52 12.26
C ARG A 75 -7.65 -0.89 12.33
N THR A 76 -7.25 -1.45 11.20
CA THR A 76 -6.70 -2.80 11.06
C THR A 76 -5.23 -2.83 10.63
N ALA A 77 -4.53 -1.67 10.61
CA ALA A 77 -3.09 -1.64 10.37
C ALA A 77 -2.37 -2.51 11.42
N LEU A 78 -1.68 -3.55 10.93
CA LEU A 78 -1.02 -4.61 11.71
C LEU A 78 0.19 -4.10 12.52
#